data_AF-A0A842RY31-F1
#
_entry.id   AF-A0A842RY31-F1
#
_cell.length_a   1.000
_cell.length_b   1.000
_cell.length_c   1.000
_cell.angle_alpha   90.00
_cell.angle_beta   90.00
_cell.angle_gamma   90.00
#
_symmetry.space_group_name_H-M   'P 1'
#
loop_
_entity.id
_entity.type
_entity.pdbx_description
1 polymer ?
#
loop_
_entity_poly.entity_id
_entity_poly.type
_entity_poly.pdbx_seq_one_letter_code
_entity_poly.pdbx_strand_id
1 'polypeptide(L)'
;MDEKQIMVNKYVTKEYIKGYGLRTPETYFLGQKITKDIIDWLPDEFVIKHVDGSSGDCVLVLKRDQDDQDKYIDPIGNVLTVDDLVSYEHKWKSRTFLVEERIHSHPKLVEISEVDDAFIDFRSYIKEGRYWMSRMRVPTKSSGGLANTCRGARVFNINHGNSFVSDIFHGEDDDFIEVPYYREMEESCDRIGKIFNGIDFYGVDGTIDPRGKFIVTELECVPKLHLKDGVKL
;
A
#
# COMPACT_ATOMS: atom_id res chain seq x y z
N MET A 1 13.26 20.87 5.05
CA MET A 1 11.81 20.59 5.02
C MET A 1 11.51 19.75 6.24
N ASP A 2 10.47 20.06 7.01
CA ASP A 2 10.10 19.27 8.20
C ASP A 2 9.69 17.85 7.77
N GLU A 3 10.30 16.83 8.36
CA GLU A 3 10.04 15.42 8.02
C GLU A 3 8.56 15.05 8.15
N LYS A 4 7.85 15.64 9.13
CA LYS A 4 6.42 15.41 9.31
C LYS A 4 5.62 15.99 8.15
N GLN A 5 6.03 17.14 7.61
CA GLN A 5 5.40 17.76 6.44
C GLN A 5 5.64 16.96 5.16
N ILE A 6 6.75 16.23 5.07
CA ILE A 6 7.01 15.32 3.96
C ILE A 6 5.99 14.18 3.98
N MET A 7 5.88 13.50 5.13
CA MET A 7 5.07 12.28 5.29
C MET A 7 3.55 12.50 5.18
N VAL A 8 3.03 13.71 5.40
CA VAL A 8 1.57 13.97 5.21
C VAL A 8 1.14 13.98 3.74
N ASN A 9 2.10 14.06 2.81
CA ASN A 9 1.85 14.13 1.38
C ASN A 9 2.55 12.97 0.68
N LYS A 10 1.77 12.03 0.15
CA LYS A 10 2.24 10.82 -0.53
C LYS A 10 3.17 11.12 -1.70
N TYR A 11 2.83 12.14 -2.50
CA TYR A 11 3.65 12.53 -3.66
C TYR A 11 5.01 13.09 -3.20
N VAL A 12 5.02 14.03 -2.25
CA VAL A 12 6.27 14.61 -1.73
C VAL A 12 7.13 13.55 -1.06
N THR A 13 6.53 12.67 -0.27
CA THR A 13 7.22 11.51 0.34
C THR A 13 7.89 10.67 -0.71
N LYS A 14 7.16 10.32 -1.77
CA LYS A 14 7.62 9.47 -2.85
C LYS A 14 8.85 10.05 -3.54
N GLU A 15 8.75 11.29 -4.00
CA GLU A 15 9.84 11.97 -4.70
C GLU A 15 11.05 12.15 -3.78
N TYR A 16 10.83 12.42 -2.50
CA TYR A 16 11.90 12.53 -1.52
C TYR A 16 12.67 11.21 -1.36
N ILE A 17 11.99 10.08 -1.14
CA ILE A 17 12.67 8.78 -0.94
C ILE A 17 13.24 8.19 -2.25
N LYS A 18 12.64 8.51 -3.41
CA LYS A 18 13.23 8.19 -4.72
C LYS A 18 14.62 8.82 -4.88
N GLY A 19 14.81 10.04 -4.38
CA GLY A 19 16.11 10.72 -4.37
C GLY A 19 17.22 9.96 -3.61
N TYR A 20 16.85 9.06 -2.69
CA TYR A 20 17.77 8.18 -1.96
C TYR A 20 17.87 6.76 -2.54
N GLY A 21 17.35 6.56 -3.76
CA GLY A 21 17.36 5.26 -4.45
C GLY A 21 16.49 4.21 -3.78
N LEU A 22 15.40 4.63 -3.10
CA LEU A 22 14.35 3.73 -2.64
C LEU A 22 13.26 3.64 -3.72
N ARG A 23 12.71 2.43 -3.89
CA ARG A 23 11.73 2.16 -4.93
C ARG A 23 10.33 2.51 -4.45
N THR A 24 9.58 3.14 -5.33
CA THR A 24 8.18 3.52 -5.14
C THR A 24 7.46 3.45 -6.48
N PRO A 25 6.12 3.39 -6.52
CA PRO A 25 5.36 3.38 -7.77
C PRO A 25 5.73 4.55 -8.69
N GLU A 26 5.71 4.38 -10.01
CA GLU A 26 5.79 5.52 -10.93
C GLU A 26 4.51 6.37 -10.92
N THR A 27 4.63 7.70 -10.93
CA THR A 27 3.45 8.58 -10.99
C THR A 27 3.24 8.98 -12.43
N TYR A 28 2.07 8.66 -12.95
CA TYR A 28 1.66 9.02 -14.31
C TYR A 28 0.99 10.40 -14.33
N PHE A 29 0.19 10.71 -13.31
CA PHE A 29 -0.57 11.95 -13.26
C PHE A 29 -0.74 12.47 -11.83
N LEU A 30 -0.80 13.80 -11.70
CA LEU A 30 -1.10 14.51 -10.46
C LEU A 30 -2.08 15.63 -10.78
N GLY A 31 -3.25 15.65 -10.15
CA GLY A 31 -4.26 16.65 -10.46
C GLY A 31 -5.50 16.58 -9.57
N GLN A 32 -6.48 17.43 -9.86
CA GLN A 32 -7.77 17.47 -9.16
C GLN A 32 -8.92 16.96 -10.01
N LYS A 33 -8.69 16.74 -11.31
CA LYS A 33 -9.67 16.28 -12.27
C LYS A 33 -9.07 15.25 -13.20
N ILE A 34 -9.83 14.19 -13.49
CA ILE A 34 -9.50 13.20 -14.49
C ILE A 34 -10.38 13.46 -15.73
N THR A 35 -9.77 13.39 -16.91
CA THR A 35 -10.46 13.56 -18.20
C THR A 35 -10.29 12.29 -19.02
N LYS A 36 -11.11 12.14 -20.06
CA LYS A 36 -10.97 11.04 -21.00
C LYS A 36 -9.57 11.00 -21.63
N ASP A 37 -9.04 12.14 -22.07
CA ASP A 37 -7.69 12.23 -22.64
C ASP A 37 -6.60 11.74 -21.67
N ILE A 38 -6.75 12.01 -20.36
CA ILE A 38 -5.83 11.48 -19.36
C ILE A 38 -5.96 9.96 -19.29
N ILE A 39 -7.18 9.43 -19.21
CA ILE A 39 -7.45 7.98 -19.12
C ILE A 39 -6.94 7.23 -20.35
N ASP A 40 -7.09 7.81 -21.55
CA ASP A 40 -6.63 7.23 -22.80
C ASP A 40 -5.09 7.16 -22.89
N TRP A 41 -4.38 7.99 -22.12
CA TRP A 41 -2.91 7.97 -22.02
C TRP A 41 -2.37 7.05 -20.91
N LEU A 42 -3.21 6.66 -19.95
CA LEU A 42 -2.80 5.78 -18.85
C LEU A 42 -2.53 4.35 -19.33
N PRO A 43 -1.62 3.61 -18.66
CA PRO A 43 -1.45 2.18 -18.93
C PRO A 43 -2.72 1.39 -18.61
N ASP A 44 -2.75 0.13 -19.00
CA ASP A 44 -3.90 -0.75 -18.74
C ASP A 44 -4.15 -0.99 -17.25
N GLU A 45 -3.14 -0.83 -16.40
CA GLU A 45 -3.28 -1.03 -14.96
C GLU A 45 -2.70 0.15 -14.19
N PHE A 46 -3.48 0.71 -13.26
CA PHE A 46 -3.07 1.83 -12.44
C PHE A 46 -3.83 1.92 -11.12
N VAL A 47 -3.31 2.72 -10.21
CA VAL A 47 -3.95 3.06 -8.95
C VAL A 47 -4.24 4.56 -8.93
N ILE A 48 -5.45 4.94 -8.52
CA ILE A 48 -5.76 6.34 -8.20
C ILE A 48 -5.94 6.46 -6.69
N LYS A 49 -5.25 7.42 -6.06
CA LYS A 49 -5.37 7.69 -4.62
C LYS A 49 -5.20 9.18 -4.32
N HIS A 50 -5.78 9.64 -3.21
CA HIS A 50 -5.52 10.99 -2.72
C HIS A 50 -4.05 11.16 -2.34
N VAL A 51 -3.54 12.38 -2.56
CA VAL A 51 -2.17 12.74 -2.17
C VAL A 51 -2.05 12.86 -0.65
N ASP A 52 -3.11 13.31 0.00
CA ASP A 52 -3.24 13.42 1.44
C ASP A 52 -3.96 12.19 2.03
N GLY A 53 -3.75 11.92 3.32
CA GLY A 53 -4.32 10.76 4.01
C GLY A 53 -5.85 10.65 3.82
N SER A 54 -6.33 9.45 3.50
CA SER A 54 -7.75 9.20 3.28
C SER A 54 -8.31 7.97 4.02
N SER A 55 -7.56 7.38 4.97
CA SER A 55 -7.97 6.16 5.69
C SER A 55 -8.40 4.99 4.77
N GLY A 56 -7.92 4.97 3.52
CA GLY A 56 -8.28 3.96 2.52
C GLY A 56 -9.65 4.18 1.85
N ASP A 57 -10.41 5.22 2.25
CA ASP A 57 -11.56 5.68 1.49
C ASP A 57 -11.01 6.45 0.28
N CYS A 58 -11.40 6.06 -0.93
CA CYS A 58 -10.92 6.62 -2.22
C CYS A 58 -9.55 6.15 -2.73
N VAL A 59 -9.19 4.87 -2.51
CA VAL A 59 -8.19 4.20 -3.36
C VAL A 59 -8.95 3.38 -4.42
N LEU A 60 -8.64 3.61 -5.69
CA LEU A 60 -9.10 2.80 -6.82
C LEU A 60 -7.92 2.02 -7.38
N VAL A 61 -8.02 0.71 -7.38
CA VAL A 61 -7.08 -0.19 -8.07
C VAL A 61 -7.79 -0.67 -9.31
N LEU A 62 -7.22 -0.41 -10.49
CA LEU A 62 -7.93 -0.58 -11.75
C LEU A 62 -7.07 -1.35 -12.74
N LYS A 63 -7.73 -2.26 -13.46
CA LYS A 63 -7.19 -3.00 -14.59
C LYS A 63 -8.15 -2.91 -15.76
N ARG A 64 -7.67 -2.54 -16.94
CA ARG A 64 -8.47 -2.44 -18.15
C ARG A 64 -9.03 -3.81 -18.51
N ASP A 65 -10.31 -3.84 -18.88
CA ASP A 65 -10.98 -5.04 -19.37
C ASP A 65 -10.36 -5.44 -20.73
N GLN A 66 -10.07 -6.73 -20.90
CA GLN A 66 -9.44 -7.25 -22.11
C GLN A 66 -10.40 -7.28 -23.30
N ASP A 67 -11.70 -7.42 -23.03
CA ASP A 67 -12.75 -7.52 -24.04
C ASP A 67 -13.35 -6.14 -24.38
N ASP A 68 -13.20 -5.15 -23.49
CA ASP A 68 -13.74 -3.79 -23.67
C ASP A 68 -12.80 -2.71 -23.12
N GLN A 69 -12.10 -2.03 -24.02
CA GLN A 69 -11.09 -1.04 -23.68
C GLN A 69 -11.65 0.22 -22.97
N ASP A 70 -12.97 0.44 -23.00
CA ASP A 70 -13.63 1.56 -22.30
C ASP A 70 -14.02 1.20 -20.85
N LYS A 71 -13.65 0.00 -20.38
CA LYS A 71 -13.97 -0.50 -19.04
C LYS A 71 -12.71 -0.85 -18.24
N TYR A 72 -12.83 -0.67 -16.94
CA TYR A 72 -11.86 -1.05 -15.94
C TYR A 72 -12.53 -1.91 -14.87
N ILE A 73 -11.78 -2.88 -14.39
CA ILE A 73 -12.21 -3.85 -13.39
C ILE A 73 -11.41 -3.59 -12.12
N ASP A 74 -12.11 -3.51 -10.98
CA ASP A 74 -11.50 -3.42 -9.66
C ASP A 74 -11.15 -4.83 -9.10
N PRO A 75 -10.43 -4.94 -7.96
CA PRO A 75 -10.01 -6.24 -7.43
C PRO A 75 -11.12 -7.22 -7.05
N ILE A 76 -12.39 -6.78 -6.99
CA ILE A 76 -13.54 -7.66 -6.71
C ILE A 76 -14.46 -7.84 -7.91
N GLY A 77 -14.03 -7.39 -9.09
CA GLY A 77 -14.75 -7.57 -10.35
C GLY A 77 -15.80 -6.50 -10.64
N ASN A 78 -15.86 -5.40 -9.87
CA ASN A 78 -16.73 -4.30 -10.25
C ASN A 78 -16.18 -3.63 -11.50
N VAL A 79 -17.08 -3.32 -12.42
CA VAL A 79 -16.76 -2.66 -13.67
C VAL A 79 -17.03 -1.16 -13.54
N LEU A 80 -16.03 -0.35 -13.91
CA LEU A 80 -16.10 1.09 -14.04
C LEU A 80 -15.81 1.48 -15.48
N THR A 81 -16.70 2.25 -16.08
CA THR A 81 -16.46 2.83 -17.41
C THR A 81 -15.54 4.05 -17.33
N VAL A 82 -14.97 4.46 -18.46
CA VAL A 82 -14.26 5.75 -18.58
C VAL A 82 -15.11 6.92 -18.06
N ASP A 83 -16.41 6.94 -18.38
CA ASP A 83 -17.34 7.98 -17.93
C ASP A 83 -17.56 7.95 -16.41
N ASP A 84 -17.57 6.75 -15.80
CA ASP A 84 -17.63 6.61 -14.34
C ASP A 84 -16.38 7.18 -13.67
N LEU A 85 -15.20 6.97 -14.26
CA LEU A 85 -13.93 7.51 -13.76
C LEU A 85 -13.88 9.03 -13.87
N VAL A 86 -14.27 9.59 -15.03
CA VAL A 86 -14.38 11.05 -15.23
C VAL A 86 -15.37 11.67 -14.26
N SER A 87 -16.51 11.02 -14.03
CA SER A 87 -17.55 11.47 -13.12
C SER A 87 -17.24 11.17 -11.65
N TYR A 88 -16.17 10.41 -11.37
CA TYR A 88 -15.77 10.07 -10.00
C TYR A 88 -15.36 11.32 -9.21
N GLU A 89 -15.05 12.45 -9.87
CA GLU A 89 -14.67 13.77 -9.29
C GLU A 89 -15.48 14.13 -8.02
N HIS A 90 -16.79 13.87 -8.03
CA HIS A 90 -17.67 14.15 -6.89
C HIS A 90 -17.27 13.40 -5.60
N LYS A 91 -16.71 12.20 -5.72
CA LYS A 91 -16.20 11.41 -4.58
C LYS A 91 -14.83 11.90 -4.12
N TRP A 92 -14.02 12.49 -5.02
CA TRP A 92 -12.70 13.06 -4.69
C TRP A 92 -12.80 14.40 -3.94
N LYS A 93 -13.99 15.04 -3.90
CA LYS A 93 -14.24 16.32 -3.21
C LYS A 93 -13.23 17.41 -3.59
N SER A 94 -12.81 17.43 -4.87
CA SER A 94 -11.81 18.37 -5.41
C SER A 94 -10.44 18.36 -4.71
N ARG A 95 -10.13 17.30 -3.94
CA ARG A 95 -8.79 17.09 -3.38
C ARG A 95 -7.83 16.65 -4.50
N THR A 96 -6.56 17.00 -4.36
CA THR A 96 -5.53 16.50 -5.26
C THR A 96 -5.39 14.99 -5.11
N PHE A 97 -5.33 14.31 -6.24
CA PHE A 97 -5.06 12.89 -6.35
C PHE A 97 -3.86 12.66 -7.25
N LEU A 98 -3.32 11.46 -7.15
CA LEU A 98 -2.29 10.97 -8.03
C LEU A 98 -2.76 9.68 -8.69
N VAL A 99 -2.34 9.48 -9.94
CA VAL A 99 -2.43 8.22 -10.66
C VAL A 99 -1.03 7.63 -10.73
N GLU A 100 -0.88 6.38 -10.30
CA GLU A 100 0.40 5.71 -10.23
C GLU A 100 0.36 4.28 -10.76
N GLU A 101 1.55 3.74 -10.98
CA GLU A 101 1.80 2.33 -11.30
C GLU A 101 1.07 1.41 -10.30
N ARG A 102 0.32 0.45 -10.84
CA ARG A 102 -0.19 -0.66 -10.04
C ARG A 102 0.97 -1.61 -9.73
N ILE A 103 1.36 -1.65 -8.46
CA ILE A 103 2.37 -2.60 -8.00
C ILE A 103 1.71 -3.94 -7.69
N HIS A 104 2.30 -5.01 -8.21
CA HIS A 104 1.90 -6.37 -7.87
C HIS A 104 2.75 -6.90 -6.71
N SER A 105 2.14 -7.67 -5.83
CA SER A 105 2.88 -8.41 -4.81
C SER A 105 3.55 -9.65 -5.42
N HIS A 106 4.60 -10.12 -4.77
CA HIS A 106 5.29 -11.34 -5.17
C HIS A 106 4.33 -12.53 -5.18
N PRO A 107 4.35 -13.43 -6.19
CA PRO A 107 3.38 -14.54 -6.30
C PRO A 107 3.25 -15.40 -5.04
N LYS A 108 4.37 -15.76 -4.40
CA LYS A 108 4.36 -16.48 -3.10
C LYS A 108 3.59 -15.78 -1.98
N LEU A 109 3.53 -14.45 -1.99
CA LEU A 109 2.71 -13.69 -1.04
C LEU A 109 1.23 -13.74 -1.46
N VAL A 110 0.94 -13.64 -2.76
CA VAL A 110 -0.44 -13.69 -3.27
C VAL A 110 -1.09 -15.04 -2.99
N GLU A 111 -0.33 -16.15 -3.01
CA GLU A 111 -0.81 -17.51 -2.68
C GLU A 111 -1.50 -17.62 -1.31
N ILE A 112 -1.23 -16.70 -0.38
CA ILE A 112 -1.85 -16.70 0.95
C ILE A 112 -3.20 -15.97 0.96
N SER A 113 -3.55 -15.22 -0.08
CA SER A 113 -4.80 -14.47 -0.19
C SER A 113 -5.92 -15.27 -0.84
N GLU A 114 -7.16 -14.93 -0.51
CA GLU A 114 -8.36 -15.45 -1.19
C GLU A 114 -8.71 -14.68 -2.47
N VAL A 115 -7.95 -13.62 -2.77
CA VAL A 115 -8.16 -12.69 -3.87
C VAL A 115 -7.01 -12.84 -4.84
N ASP A 116 -7.33 -13.10 -6.10
CA ASP A 116 -6.33 -13.18 -7.15
C ASP A 116 -5.66 -11.81 -7.33
N ASP A 117 -4.35 -11.82 -7.60
CA ASP A 117 -3.58 -10.59 -7.84
C ASP A 117 -3.67 -9.57 -6.68
N ALA A 118 -3.82 -10.09 -5.46
CA ALA A 118 -3.93 -9.29 -4.24
C ALA A 118 -2.67 -8.48 -3.96
N PHE A 119 -2.87 -7.22 -3.55
CA PHE A 119 -1.80 -6.40 -2.99
C PHE A 119 -1.62 -6.75 -1.51
N ILE A 120 -0.61 -7.57 -1.21
CA ILE A 120 -0.17 -7.90 0.14
C ILE A 120 0.63 -6.73 0.69
N ASP A 121 0.07 -6.05 1.67
CA ASP A 121 0.68 -4.86 2.23
C ASP A 121 1.47 -5.20 3.51
N PHE A 122 2.69 -4.69 3.60
CA PHE A 122 3.46 -4.65 4.84
C PHE A 122 3.37 -3.27 5.46
N ARG A 123 2.65 -3.18 6.57
CA ARG A 123 2.68 -2.04 7.49
C ARG A 123 3.86 -2.23 8.43
N SER A 124 5.01 -1.70 8.05
CA SER A 124 6.23 -1.72 8.86
C SER A 124 6.28 -0.51 9.78
N TYR A 125 6.91 -0.66 10.95
CA TYR A 125 7.01 0.38 11.95
C TYR A 125 8.47 0.70 12.20
N ILE A 126 8.80 1.98 12.15
CA ILE A 126 10.10 2.50 12.53
C ILE A 126 9.99 3.09 13.93
N LYS A 127 10.93 2.75 14.81
CA LYS A 127 11.10 3.34 16.13
C LYS A 127 12.54 3.84 16.27
N GLU A 128 12.70 5.11 16.62
CA GLU A 128 14.02 5.74 16.87
C GLU A 128 15.00 5.54 15.69
N GLY A 129 14.48 5.72 14.46
CA GLY A 129 15.26 5.61 13.22
C GLY A 129 15.67 4.17 12.85
N ARG A 130 15.06 3.15 13.45
CA ARG A 130 15.32 1.73 13.15
C ARG A 130 14.04 0.96 12.90
N TYR A 131 14.12 -0.05 12.05
CA TYR A 131 13.03 -1.00 11.88
C TYR A 131 12.70 -1.71 13.20
N TRP A 132 11.42 -1.69 13.59
CA TRP A 132 10.96 -2.29 14.85
C TRP A 132 10.15 -3.57 14.64
N MET A 133 9.14 -3.55 13.79
CA MET A 133 8.30 -4.71 13.47
C MET A 133 7.48 -4.41 12.22
N SER A 134 6.81 -5.42 11.67
CA SER A 134 5.81 -5.24 10.62
C SER A 134 4.52 -5.97 10.92
N ARG A 135 3.48 -5.59 10.19
CA ARG A 135 2.24 -6.36 10.05
C ARG A 135 2.03 -6.60 8.57
N MET A 136 1.85 -7.86 8.19
CA MET A 136 1.39 -8.22 6.86
C MET A 136 -0.13 -8.18 6.85
N ARG A 137 -0.70 -7.33 5.99
CA ARG A 137 -2.13 -7.18 5.77
C ARG A 137 -2.49 -7.89 4.48
N VAL A 138 -3.29 -8.94 4.59
CA VAL A 138 -3.68 -9.81 3.47
C VAL A 138 -5.12 -9.49 3.08
N PRO A 139 -5.37 -9.01 1.85
CA PRO A 139 -6.72 -8.82 1.35
C PRO A 139 -7.53 -10.10 1.38
N THR A 140 -8.83 -9.94 1.61
CA THR A 140 -9.86 -10.98 1.60
C THR A 140 -11.03 -10.55 0.72
N LYS A 141 -11.93 -11.48 0.39
CA LYS A 141 -13.17 -11.11 -0.31
C LYS A 141 -14.02 -10.15 0.52
N SER A 142 -14.08 -10.33 1.84
CA SER A 142 -14.82 -9.44 2.76
C SER A 142 -14.24 -8.03 2.81
N SER A 143 -12.93 -7.87 2.63
CA SER A 143 -12.25 -6.57 2.56
C SER A 143 -12.47 -5.78 1.28
N GLY A 144 -13.17 -6.37 0.29
CA GLY A 144 -13.27 -5.80 -1.05
C GLY A 144 -11.97 -5.89 -1.84
N GLY A 145 -11.13 -6.90 -1.57
CA GLY A 145 -9.83 -7.06 -2.23
C GLY A 145 -8.77 -6.04 -1.82
N LEU A 146 -8.96 -5.33 -0.71
CA LEU A 146 -8.04 -4.30 -0.20
C LEU A 146 -7.41 -4.72 1.13
N ALA A 147 -6.19 -4.27 1.41
CA ALA A 147 -5.46 -4.58 2.65
C ALA A 147 -5.96 -3.78 3.88
N ASN A 148 -7.24 -3.39 3.92
CA ASN A 148 -7.82 -2.58 4.98
C ASN A 148 -8.36 -3.48 6.10
N THR A 149 -7.71 -3.44 7.28
CA THR A 149 -8.07 -4.28 8.43
C THR A 149 -9.48 -3.99 8.97
N CYS A 150 -9.90 -2.72 8.94
CA CYS A 150 -11.26 -2.32 9.32
C CYS A 150 -12.35 -2.86 8.39
N ARG A 151 -11.98 -3.34 7.18
CA ARG A 151 -12.89 -3.94 6.21
C ARG A 151 -12.81 -5.47 6.19
N GLY A 152 -11.98 -6.08 7.04
CA GLY A 152 -11.87 -7.54 7.14
C GLY A 152 -10.66 -8.15 6.43
N ALA A 153 -9.63 -7.36 6.12
CA ALA A 153 -8.33 -7.90 5.73
C ALA A 153 -7.68 -8.66 6.91
N ARG A 154 -7.05 -9.80 6.63
CA ARG A 154 -6.32 -10.59 7.63
C ARG A 154 -5.00 -9.91 7.98
N VAL A 155 -4.54 -10.11 9.22
CA VAL A 155 -3.32 -9.46 9.71
C VAL A 155 -2.43 -10.48 10.38
N PHE A 156 -1.19 -10.54 9.92
CA PHE A 156 -0.15 -11.38 10.48
C PHE A 156 0.95 -10.49 11.06
N ASN A 157 1.34 -10.70 12.30
CA ASN A 157 2.43 -9.93 12.91
C ASN A 157 3.78 -10.51 12.47
N ILE A 158 4.72 -9.64 12.13
CA ILE A 158 6.11 -9.98 11.82
C ILE A 158 6.99 -9.32 12.86
N ASN A 159 7.63 -10.14 13.69
CA ASN A 159 8.57 -9.64 14.70
C ASN A 159 9.94 -9.40 14.05
N HIS A 160 10.69 -8.43 14.57
CA HIS A 160 12.06 -8.15 14.11
C HIS A 160 12.92 -9.41 14.09
N GLY A 161 13.65 -9.63 13.00
CA GLY A 161 14.53 -10.79 12.83
C GLY A 161 13.81 -12.13 12.68
N ASN A 162 12.47 -12.14 12.60
CA ASN A 162 11.67 -13.34 12.36
C ASN A 162 10.90 -13.20 11.05
N SER A 163 11.24 -14.00 10.05
CA SER A 163 10.53 -14.05 8.77
C SER A 163 9.24 -14.87 8.82
N PHE A 164 8.94 -15.55 9.93
CA PHE A 164 7.73 -16.35 10.07
C PHE A 164 6.60 -15.55 10.73
N VAL A 165 5.39 -15.77 10.22
CA VAL A 165 4.19 -15.11 10.72
C VAL A 165 3.13 -16.15 11.07
N SER A 166 2.26 -15.82 12.03
CA SER A 166 1.09 -16.61 12.41
C SER A 166 -0.18 -15.76 12.41
N ASP A 167 -1.33 -16.39 12.15
CA ASP A 167 -2.64 -15.71 12.15
C ASP A 167 -3.19 -15.60 13.57
N ILE A 168 -2.88 -14.50 14.25
CA ILE A 168 -3.28 -14.29 15.65
C ILE A 168 -4.75 -13.84 15.73
N PHE A 169 -5.36 -13.39 14.62
CA PHE A 169 -6.72 -12.86 14.62
C PHE A 169 -7.78 -13.93 14.44
N HIS A 170 -7.45 -15.05 13.80
CA HIS A 170 -8.41 -16.13 13.55
C HIS A 170 -8.22 -17.38 14.43
N GLY A 171 -7.20 -17.43 15.28
CA GLY A 171 -7.08 -18.47 16.30
C GLY A 171 -6.83 -19.88 15.76
N GLU A 172 -6.38 -19.99 14.50
CA GLU A 172 -5.86 -21.23 13.95
C GLU A 172 -4.33 -21.22 14.17
N ASP A 173 -3.93 -21.73 15.33
CA ASP A 173 -2.56 -22.13 15.60
C ASP A 173 -2.24 -23.29 14.64
N ASP A 174 -1.36 -23.09 13.66
CA ASP A 174 -0.31 -24.06 13.25
C ASP A 174 0.37 -23.74 11.90
N ASP A 175 -0.14 -22.82 11.07
CA ASP A 175 0.50 -22.50 9.78
C ASP A 175 1.43 -21.28 9.88
N PHE A 176 2.72 -21.57 10.08
CA PHE A 176 3.78 -20.57 9.95
C PHE A 176 4.07 -20.29 8.48
N ILE A 177 3.79 -19.05 8.04
CA ILE A 177 4.11 -18.61 6.68
C ILE A 177 5.46 -17.90 6.72
N GLU A 178 6.42 -18.39 5.93
CA GLU A 178 7.67 -17.66 5.70
C GLU A 178 7.42 -16.49 4.74
N VAL A 179 7.79 -15.28 5.16
CA VAL A 179 7.71 -14.08 4.34
C VAL A 179 8.90 -14.04 3.37
N PRO A 180 8.67 -14.25 2.06
CA PRO A 180 9.74 -14.23 1.07
C PRO A 180 10.41 -12.87 1.03
N TYR A 181 11.74 -12.84 0.94
CA TYR A 181 12.55 -11.61 0.87
C TYR A 181 12.37 -10.65 2.05
N TYR A 182 12.00 -11.16 3.23
CA TYR A 182 11.87 -10.37 4.47
C TYR A 182 13.06 -9.41 4.71
N ARG A 183 14.29 -9.90 4.50
CA ARG A 183 15.51 -9.08 4.69
C ARG A 183 15.54 -7.83 3.80
N GLU A 184 15.06 -7.91 2.55
CA GLU A 184 15.01 -6.73 1.68
C GLU A 184 14.04 -5.67 2.22
N MET A 185 12.88 -6.10 2.75
CA MET A 185 11.92 -5.21 3.42
C MET A 185 12.53 -4.58 4.66
N GLU A 186 13.14 -5.38 5.54
CA GLU A 186 13.82 -4.92 6.76
C GLU A 186 14.92 -3.89 6.45
N GLU A 187 15.84 -4.21 5.52
CA GLU A 187 16.92 -3.32 5.12
C GLU A 187 16.39 -2.01 4.49
N SER A 188 15.31 -2.09 3.71
CA SER A 188 14.65 -0.91 3.14
C SER A 188 14.02 -0.04 4.23
N CYS A 189 13.38 -0.65 5.21
CA CYS A 189 12.81 0.05 6.37
C CYS A 189 13.90 0.71 7.22
N ASP A 190 15.03 0.04 7.46
CA ASP A 190 16.18 0.64 8.15
C ASP A 190 16.79 1.81 7.38
N ARG A 191 16.85 1.75 6.05
CA ARG A 191 17.27 2.89 5.22
C ARG A 191 16.32 4.06 5.37
N ILE A 192 15.00 3.83 5.37
CA ILE A 192 14.00 4.86 5.63
C ILE A 192 14.19 5.45 7.04
N GLY A 193 14.41 4.59 8.04
CA GLY A 193 14.76 4.98 9.41
C GLY A 193 15.91 5.98 9.51
N LYS A 194 16.95 5.77 8.72
CA LYS A 194 18.10 6.69 8.64
C LYS A 194 17.78 8.00 7.91
N ILE A 195 16.85 7.98 6.96
CA ILE A 195 16.43 9.16 6.18
C ILE A 195 15.50 10.06 6.99
N PHE A 196 14.57 9.47 7.75
CA PHE A 196 13.64 10.18 8.63
C PHE A 196 13.92 9.82 10.08
N ASN A 197 14.96 10.43 10.63
CA ASN A 197 15.45 10.15 11.99
C ASN A 197 14.99 11.20 13.02
N GLY A 198 14.30 12.26 12.58
CA GLY A 198 13.70 13.28 13.44
C GLY A 198 12.29 12.91 13.94
N ILE A 199 11.78 11.73 13.58
CA ILE A 199 10.48 11.22 14.00
C ILE A 199 10.68 9.90 14.76
N ASP A 200 10.30 9.91 16.04
CA ASP A 200 10.52 8.78 16.94
C ASP A 200 9.74 7.52 16.56
N PHE A 201 8.56 7.68 15.95
CA PHE A 201 7.70 6.56 15.58
C PHE A 201 6.84 6.87 14.36
N TYR A 202 6.91 6.02 13.32
CA TYR A 202 6.08 6.15 12.12
C TYR A 202 5.94 4.81 11.37
N GLY A 203 4.95 4.75 10.47
CA GLY A 203 4.67 3.62 9.61
C GLY A 203 5.30 3.75 8.23
N VAL A 204 5.67 2.62 7.65
CA VAL A 204 6.09 2.45 6.25
C VAL A 204 5.17 1.41 5.63
N ASP A 205 4.44 1.81 4.60
CA ASP A 205 3.57 0.93 3.83
C ASP A 205 4.26 0.55 2.52
N GLY A 206 4.10 -0.70 2.12
CA GLY A 206 4.73 -1.20 0.90
C GLY A 206 4.44 -2.67 0.66
N THR A 207 4.97 -3.18 -0.45
CA THR A 207 4.91 -4.62 -0.77
C THR A 207 6.24 -5.10 -1.32
N ILE A 208 6.43 -6.41 -1.38
CA ILE A 208 7.55 -7.04 -2.08
C ILE A 208 7.07 -7.37 -3.49
N ASP A 209 7.71 -6.80 -4.50
CA ASP A 209 7.34 -7.00 -5.91
C ASP A 209 7.76 -8.39 -6.44
N PRO A 210 7.36 -8.79 -7.65
CA PRO A 210 7.75 -10.07 -8.23
C PRO A 210 9.26 -10.28 -8.42
N ARG A 211 10.08 -9.23 -8.31
CA ARG A 211 11.55 -9.29 -8.36
C ARG A 211 12.17 -9.44 -6.97
N GLY A 212 11.35 -9.58 -5.92
CA GLY A 212 11.80 -9.65 -4.54
C GLY A 212 12.28 -8.30 -3.99
N LYS A 213 11.83 -7.19 -4.57
CA LYS A 213 12.20 -5.83 -4.13
C LYS A 213 11.08 -5.18 -3.34
N PHE A 214 11.42 -4.60 -2.19
CA PHE A 214 10.45 -3.85 -1.40
C PHE A 214 10.16 -2.50 -2.06
N ILE A 215 8.88 -2.24 -2.33
CA ILE A 215 8.37 -1.03 -2.95
C ILE A 215 7.56 -0.28 -1.91
N VAL A 216 8.01 0.91 -1.55
CA VAL A 216 7.34 1.78 -0.58
C VAL A 216 6.19 2.49 -1.28
N THR A 217 4.99 2.40 -0.73
CA THR A 217 3.77 3.03 -1.27
C THR A 217 3.35 4.27 -0.47
N GLU A 218 3.70 4.32 0.82
CA GLU A 218 3.31 5.39 1.74
C GLU A 218 4.16 5.40 3.02
N LEU A 219 4.31 6.57 3.65
CA LEU A 219 4.78 6.72 5.03
C LEU A 219 3.68 7.39 5.87
N GLU A 220 3.55 7.01 7.15
CA GLU A 220 2.53 7.54 8.06
C GLU A 220 3.12 7.98 9.40
N CYS A 221 3.11 9.29 9.72
CA CYS A 221 3.62 9.81 11.01
C CYS A 221 2.84 9.40 12.26
N VAL A 222 1.58 8.98 12.11
CA VAL A 222 0.73 8.55 13.23
C VAL A 222 0.09 7.23 12.83
N PRO A 223 0.89 6.15 12.80
CA PRO A 223 0.33 4.88 12.40
C PRO A 223 -0.65 4.47 13.52
N LYS A 224 -1.90 4.17 13.16
CA LYS A 224 -2.89 3.68 14.12
C LYS A 224 -2.46 2.29 14.59
N LEU A 225 -1.62 2.24 15.61
CA LEU A 225 -1.26 1.01 16.30
C LEU A 225 -2.46 0.64 17.18
N HIS A 226 -3.47 -0.01 16.57
CA HIS A 226 -4.46 -0.73 17.37
C HIS A 226 -3.76 -1.94 17.96
N LEU A 227 -3.14 -1.73 19.12
CA LEU A 227 -2.71 -2.77 20.02
C LEU A 227 -3.94 -3.17 20.81
N LYS A 228 -4.68 -4.16 20.31
CA LYS A 228 -5.37 -5.01 21.26
C LYS A 228 -4.27 -5.91 21.84
N ASP A 229 -4.15 -5.84 23.16
CA ASP A 229 -3.32 -6.67 24.02
C ASP A 229 -1.83 -6.28 24.18
N GLY A 230 -1.59 -5.39 25.14
CA GLY A 230 -0.45 -5.52 26.07
C GLY A 230 0.93 -4.99 25.65
N VAL A 231 1.18 -4.67 24.38
CA VAL A 231 2.48 -4.10 23.98
C VAL A 231 2.52 -2.62 24.34
N LYS A 232 3.16 -2.23 25.44
CA LYS A 232 3.37 -0.81 25.76
C LYS A 232 4.52 -0.26 24.91
N LEU A 233 4.36 0.98 24.42
CA LEU A 233 5.44 1.76 23.79
C LEU A 233 6.60 2.01 24.75
#